data_AF-A0A1U9YVJ9-F1
#
_entry.id   AF-A0A1U9YVJ9-F1
#
_cell.length_a   1.000
_cell.length_b   1.000
_cell.length_c   1.000
_cell.angle_alpha   90.00
_cell.angle_beta   90.00
_cell.angle_gamma   90.00
#
_symmetry.space_group_name_H-M   'P 1'
#
loop_
_entity.id
_entity.type
_entity.pdbx_description
1 polymer ?
#
loop_
_entity_poly.entity_id
_entity_poly.type
_entity_poly.pdbx_seq_one_letter_code
_entity_poly.pdbx_strand_id
1 'polypeptide(L)'
;MAEDGQDDLEARRKRLESELGSLRKDEVSEQAKTAASAKNRKEMSKGLKLSSEFMAAIFAGFMIGYLLDRFAGTGPWGLIVFILLGFCAGVLNVLRSVGYVAEPEDRLKKDGE
;
A
#
# COMPACT_ATOMS: atom_id res chain seq x y z
N MET A 1 -49.55 -40.93 -4.57
CA MET A 1 -48.84 -40.57 -5.83
C MET A 1 -48.22 -39.17 -5.79
N ALA A 2 -48.44 -38.36 -4.73
CA ALA A 2 -47.84 -37.03 -4.58
C ALA A 2 -46.45 -37.04 -3.87
N GLU A 3 -46.16 -38.05 -3.05
CA GLU A 3 -44.87 -38.21 -2.35
C GLU A 3 -43.70 -38.47 -3.33
N ASP A 4 -43.89 -39.35 -4.30
CA ASP A 4 -42.86 -39.75 -5.29
C ASP A 4 -42.31 -38.57 -6.13
N GLY A 5 -43.14 -37.53 -6.33
CA GLY A 5 -42.73 -36.30 -7.03
C GLY A 5 -42.01 -35.29 -6.14
N GLN A 6 -42.18 -35.33 -4.82
CA GLN A 6 -41.49 -34.44 -3.88
C GLN A 6 -40.05 -34.92 -3.65
N ASP A 7 -39.86 -36.23 -3.55
CA ASP A 7 -38.55 -36.85 -3.35
C ASP A 7 -37.60 -36.58 -4.53
N ASP A 8 -38.09 -36.61 -5.77
CA ASP A 8 -37.29 -36.31 -6.97
C ASP A 8 -36.88 -34.82 -7.05
N LEU A 9 -37.76 -33.91 -6.61
CA LEU A 9 -37.48 -32.48 -6.55
C LEU A 9 -36.45 -32.15 -5.47
N GLU A 10 -36.51 -32.81 -4.32
CA GLU A 10 -35.51 -32.67 -3.27
C GLU A 10 -34.14 -33.19 -3.70
N ALA A 11 -34.09 -34.34 -4.38
CA ALA A 11 -32.85 -34.89 -4.93
C ALA A 11 -32.20 -33.93 -5.94
N ARG A 12 -32.99 -33.32 -6.83
CA ARG A 12 -32.54 -32.31 -7.79
C ARG A 12 -32.05 -31.03 -7.13
N ARG A 13 -32.77 -30.52 -6.11
CA ARG A 13 -32.35 -29.34 -5.35
C ARG A 13 -31.01 -29.57 -4.66
N LYS A 14 -30.85 -30.71 -4.00
CA LYS A 14 -29.60 -31.08 -3.31
C LYS A 14 -28.42 -31.17 -4.26
N ARG A 15 -28.64 -31.68 -5.49
CA ARG A 15 -27.63 -31.73 -6.55
C ARG A 15 -27.27 -30.34 -7.07
N LEU A 16 -28.27 -29.47 -7.29
CA LEU A 16 -28.03 -28.08 -7.68
C LEU A 16 -27.28 -27.30 -6.60
N GLU A 17 -27.62 -27.52 -5.34
CA GLU A 17 -27.00 -26.83 -4.20
C GLU A 17 -25.53 -27.25 -4.03
N SER A 18 -25.20 -28.52 -4.26
CA SER A 18 -23.81 -28.96 -4.27
C SER A 18 -23.02 -28.37 -5.45
N GLU A 19 -23.62 -28.31 -6.63
CA GLU A 19 -23.01 -27.78 -7.85
C GLU A 19 -22.80 -26.25 -7.75
N LEU A 20 -23.79 -25.52 -7.24
CA LEU A 20 -23.68 -24.09 -6.91
C LEU A 20 -22.66 -23.83 -5.80
N GLY A 21 -22.62 -24.70 -4.79
CA GLY A 21 -21.63 -24.64 -3.73
C GLY A 21 -20.20 -24.77 -4.25
N SER A 22 -19.96 -25.69 -5.18
CA SER A 22 -18.64 -25.83 -5.83
C SER A 22 -18.29 -24.61 -6.68
N LEU A 23 -19.19 -24.15 -7.56
CA LEU A 23 -18.94 -22.99 -8.41
C LEU A 23 -18.64 -21.73 -7.60
N ARG A 24 -19.46 -21.46 -6.56
CA ARG A 24 -19.23 -20.31 -5.68
C ARG A 24 -17.89 -20.41 -4.95
N LYS A 25 -17.49 -21.60 -4.52
CA LYS A 25 -16.21 -21.80 -3.83
C LYS A 25 -15.03 -21.55 -4.76
N ASP A 26 -15.12 -21.96 -6.02
CA ASP A 26 -14.11 -21.71 -7.04
C ASP A 26 -14.06 -20.22 -7.41
N GLU A 27 -15.20 -19.56 -7.61
CA GLU A 27 -15.26 -18.10 -7.86
C GLU A 27 -14.68 -17.28 -6.70
N VAL A 28 -15.03 -17.62 -5.46
CA VAL A 28 -14.50 -16.95 -4.26
C VAL A 28 -12.99 -17.19 -4.12
N SER A 29 -12.51 -18.41 -4.42
CA SER A 29 -11.08 -18.73 -4.46
C SER A 29 -10.34 -17.91 -5.51
N GLU A 30 -10.85 -17.83 -6.74
CA GLU A 30 -10.22 -17.10 -7.83
C GLU A 30 -10.23 -15.58 -7.59
N GLN A 31 -11.33 -15.04 -7.07
CA GLN A 31 -11.41 -13.64 -6.64
C GLN A 31 -10.44 -13.35 -5.49
N ALA A 32 -10.32 -14.25 -4.50
CA ALA A 32 -9.37 -14.10 -3.41
C ALA A 32 -7.92 -14.12 -3.91
N LYS A 33 -7.58 -14.98 -4.87
CA LYS A 33 -6.25 -15.02 -5.50
C LYS A 33 -5.95 -13.74 -6.29
N THR A 34 -6.88 -13.28 -7.12
CA THR A 34 -6.68 -12.02 -7.88
C THR A 34 -6.57 -10.81 -6.96
N ALA A 35 -7.40 -10.74 -5.91
CA ALA A 35 -7.32 -9.71 -4.88
C ALA A 35 -5.99 -9.76 -4.11
N ALA A 36 -5.50 -10.95 -3.75
CA ALA A 36 -4.22 -11.15 -3.09
C ALA A 36 -3.04 -10.71 -3.98
N SER A 37 -3.04 -11.08 -5.28
CA SER A 37 -2.01 -10.63 -6.22
C SER A 37 -2.05 -9.12 -6.45
N ALA A 38 -3.23 -8.52 -6.54
CA ALA A 38 -3.39 -7.07 -6.66
C ALA A 38 -2.91 -6.34 -5.40
N LYS A 39 -3.21 -6.87 -4.21
CA LYS A 39 -2.72 -6.36 -2.93
C LYS A 39 -1.20 -6.42 -2.85
N ASN A 40 -0.60 -7.56 -3.21
CA ASN A 40 0.85 -7.75 -3.20
C ASN A 40 1.58 -6.78 -4.16
N ARG A 41 1.06 -6.57 -5.38
CA ARG A 41 1.59 -5.53 -6.29
C ARG A 41 1.47 -4.13 -5.71
N LYS A 42 0.35 -3.80 -5.06
CA LYS A 42 0.14 -2.49 -4.43
C LYS A 42 1.09 -2.29 -3.24
N GLU A 43 1.36 -3.32 -2.45
CA GLU A 43 2.33 -3.28 -1.36
C GLU A 43 3.78 -3.11 -1.87
N MET A 44 4.16 -3.87 -2.90
CA MET A 44 5.48 -3.76 -3.54
C MET A 44 5.72 -2.35 -4.12
N SER A 45 4.72 -1.79 -4.80
CA SER A 45 4.83 -0.44 -5.37
C SER A 45 4.90 0.67 -4.30
N LYS A 46 4.29 0.47 -3.13
CA LYS A 46 4.45 1.40 -1.99
C LYS A 46 5.88 1.35 -1.45
N GLY A 47 6.44 0.16 -1.25
CA GLY A 47 7.82 0.00 -0.76
C GLY A 47 8.85 0.63 -1.69
N LEU A 48 8.68 0.47 -3.01
CA LEU A 48 9.57 1.06 -4.01
C LEU A 48 9.50 2.59 -4.06
N LYS A 49 8.28 3.16 -3.94
CA LYS A 49 8.12 4.62 -3.86
C LYS A 49 8.79 5.19 -2.62
N LEU A 50 8.58 4.54 -1.48
CA LEU A 50 9.14 4.97 -0.20
C LEU A 50 10.68 4.99 -0.23
N SER A 51 11.30 3.94 -0.77
CA SER A 51 12.76 3.88 -0.90
C SER A 51 13.30 4.93 -1.88
N SER A 52 12.58 5.19 -2.99
CA SER A 52 12.96 6.22 -3.94
C SER A 52 12.84 7.64 -3.36
N GLU A 53 11.78 7.92 -2.61
CA GLU A 53 11.58 9.22 -1.94
C GLU A 53 12.66 9.46 -0.88
N PHE A 54 13.01 8.43 -0.12
CA PHE A 54 14.08 8.48 0.87
C PHE A 54 15.46 8.75 0.22
N MET A 55 15.80 8.02 -0.84
CA MET A 55 17.05 8.22 -1.56
C MET A 55 17.11 9.60 -2.22
N ALA A 56 15.99 10.10 -2.77
CA ALA A 56 15.92 11.43 -3.36
C ALA A 56 16.22 12.53 -2.33
N ALA A 57 15.71 12.42 -1.09
CA ALA A 57 15.99 13.38 -0.03
C ALA A 57 17.47 13.40 0.38
N ILE A 58 18.11 12.23 0.50
CA ILE A 58 19.55 12.12 0.79
C ILE A 58 20.37 12.71 -0.36
N PHE A 59 20.03 12.36 -1.60
CA PHE A 59 20.76 12.82 -2.78
C PHE A 59 20.65 14.35 -2.94
N ALA A 60 19.47 14.92 -2.67
CA ALA A 60 19.26 16.36 -2.63
C ALA A 60 20.10 17.04 -1.53
N GLY A 61 20.11 16.47 -0.31
CA GLY A 61 20.97 16.97 0.79
C GLY A 61 22.46 16.90 0.45
N PHE A 62 22.91 15.80 -0.15
CA PHE A 62 24.28 15.66 -0.65
C PHE A 62 24.61 16.72 -1.70
N MET A 63 23.75 16.92 -2.70
CA MET A 63 23.98 17.91 -3.76
C MET A 63 24.10 19.33 -3.21
N ILE A 64 23.17 19.73 -2.34
CA ILE A 64 23.16 21.06 -1.73
C ILE A 64 24.37 21.24 -0.81
N GLY A 65 24.65 20.26 0.05
CA GLY A 65 25.77 20.30 0.98
C GLY A 65 27.13 20.35 0.30
N TYR A 66 27.31 19.57 -0.78
CA TYR A 66 28.52 19.60 -1.59
C TYR A 66 28.73 20.96 -2.26
N LEU A 67 27.67 21.53 -2.83
CA LEU A 67 27.75 22.83 -3.48
C LEU A 67 28.09 23.92 -2.45
N LEU A 68 27.45 23.87 -1.27
CA LEU A 68 27.71 24.81 -0.18
C LEU A 68 29.16 24.75 0.29
N ASP A 69 29.71 23.56 0.54
CA ASP A 69 31.11 23.39 0.97
C ASP A 69 32.08 23.92 -0.09
N ARG A 70 31.75 23.76 -1.37
CA ARG A 70 32.56 24.27 -2.48
C ARG A 70 32.59 25.80 -2.52
N PHE A 71 31.46 26.47 -2.26
CA PHE A 71 31.36 27.93 -2.29
C PHE A 71 31.87 28.60 -1.01
N ALA A 72 31.55 28.04 0.15
CA ALA A 72 31.91 28.61 1.44
C ALA A 72 33.37 28.34 1.82
N GLY A 73 34.04 27.38 1.14
CA GLY A 73 35.39 26.95 1.50
C GLY A 73 35.48 26.32 2.88
N THR A 74 34.31 26.08 3.51
CA THR A 74 34.19 25.25 4.69
C THR A 74 34.59 23.84 4.30
N GLY A 75 35.25 23.09 5.20
CA GLY A 75 35.49 21.65 4.99
C GLY A 75 34.17 20.87 4.82
N PRO A 76 34.11 19.53 4.97
CA PRO A 76 32.91 18.73 4.70
C PRO A 76 31.71 18.99 5.66
N TRP A 77 31.69 20.12 6.36
CA TRP A 77 30.71 20.52 7.36
C TRP A 77 29.32 20.75 6.77
N GLY A 78 29.20 21.48 5.66
CA GLY A 78 27.93 21.68 4.97
C GLY A 78 27.36 20.37 4.46
N LEU A 79 28.21 19.50 3.90
CA LEU A 79 27.84 18.15 3.48
C LEU A 79 27.35 17.30 4.66
N ILE A 80 28.03 17.31 5.81
CA ILE A 80 27.58 16.58 7.02
C ILE A 80 26.21 17.09 7.48
N VAL A 81 26.04 18.40 7.62
CA VAL A 81 24.79 19.01 8.11
C VAL A 81 23.63 18.73 7.14
N PHE A 82 23.82 18.94 5.84
CA PHE A 82 22.77 18.75 4.85
C PHE A 82 22.43 17.27 4.61
N ILE A 83 23.38 16.34 4.75
CA ILE A 83 23.05 14.90 4.75
C ILE A 83 22.24 14.53 5.99
N LEU A 84 22.61 15.00 7.18
CA LEU A 84 21.83 14.75 8.40
C LEU A 84 20.41 15.32 8.30
N LEU A 85 20.28 16.53 7.72
CA LEU A 85 18.99 17.18 7.50
C LEU A 85 18.17 16.44 6.44
N GLY A 86 18.79 16.01 5.33
CA GLY A 86 18.17 15.16 4.30
C GLY A 86 17.73 13.80 4.85
N PHE A 87 18.51 13.20 5.75
CA PHE A 87 18.14 11.98 6.45
C PHE A 87 16.95 12.20 7.38
N CYS A 88 16.94 13.28 8.18
CA CYS A 88 15.78 13.64 9.00
C CYS A 88 14.54 13.85 8.15
N ALA A 89 14.65 14.58 7.04
CA ALA A 89 13.54 14.79 6.10
C ALA A 89 13.04 13.47 5.49
N GLY A 90 13.95 12.57 5.12
CA GLY A 90 13.61 11.23 4.62
C GLY A 90 12.88 10.39 5.67
N VAL A 91 13.36 10.36 6.91
CA VAL A 91 12.72 9.66 8.04
C VAL A 91 11.35 10.26 8.34
N LEU A 92 11.21 11.59 8.35
CA LEU A 92 9.93 12.28 8.53
C LEU A 92 8.95 11.94 7.40
N ASN A 93 9.40 11.87 6.16
CA ASN A 93 8.56 11.47 5.03
C ASN A 93 8.09 10.01 5.17
N VAL A 94 8.96 9.11 5.63
CA VAL A 94 8.60 7.73 5.91
C VAL A 94 7.56 7.64 7.02
N LEU A 95 7.80 8.31 8.15
CA LEU A 95 6.89 8.36 9.30
C LEU A 95 5.52 8.94 8.93
N ARG A 96 5.48 9.93 8.04
CA ARG A 96 4.23 10.45 7.47
C ARG A 96 3.53 9.39 6.61
N SER A 97 4.25 8.70 5.74
CA SER A 97 3.70 7.65 4.88
C SER A 97 3.13 6.46 5.66
N VAL A 98 3.71 6.13 6.82
CA VAL A 98 3.18 5.07 7.72
C VAL A 98 2.12 5.57 8.71
N GLY A 99 1.68 6.84 8.62
CA GLY A 99 0.55 7.38 9.39
C GLY A 99 0.88 7.85 10.80
N TYR A 100 2.15 8.00 11.16
CA TYR A 100 2.56 8.57 12.46
C TYR A 100 2.48 10.11 12.48
N VAL A 101 2.33 10.75 11.32
CA VAL A 101 2.10 12.20 11.19
C VAL A 101 0.82 12.37 10.38
N ALA A 102 -0.23 12.88 11.02
CA ALA A 102 -1.57 12.99 10.43
C ALA A 102 -1.55 13.88 9.17
N GLU A 103 -2.08 13.36 8.07
CA GLU A 103 -2.29 14.13 6.86
C GLU A 103 -3.56 15.00 7.06
N PRO A 104 -3.48 16.34 6.88
CA PRO A 104 -4.56 17.27 7.26
C PRO A 104 -5.86 17.11 6.45
N GLU A 105 -5.83 16.33 5.37
CA GLU A 105 -6.95 16.15 4.43
C GLU A 105 -8.10 15.28 4.96
N ASP A 106 -7.89 14.50 6.03
CA ASP A 106 -8.96 13.72 6.67
C ASP A 106 -9.94 14.57 7.50
N ARG A 107 -9.62 15.84 7.82
CA ARG A 107 -10.51 16.70 8.61
C ARG A 107 -11.58 17.44 7.79
N LEU A 108 -11.36 17.63 6.49
CA LEU A 108 -12.29 18.39 5.64
C LEU A 108 -13.50 17.56 5.18
N LYS A 109 -13.42 16.22 5.20
CA LYS A 109 -14.51 15.35 4.76
C LYS A 109 -15.52 15.03 5.87
N LYS A 110 -15.19 15.29 7.13
CA LYS A 110 -16.02 14.95 8.29
C LYS A 110 -17.03 16.03 8.67
N ASP A 111 -16.84 17.27 8.20
CA ASP A 111 -17.66 18.42 8.59
C ASP A 111 -18.78 18.73 7.56
N GLY A 112 -19.01 17.83 6.61
CA GLY A 112 -19.97 17.99 5.50
C GLY A 112 -21.17 17.04 5.51
N GLU A 113 -21.37 16.26 6.58
CA GLU A 113 -22.62 15.49 6.81
C GLU A 113 -23.50 16.13 7.88
#